data_AF-A0A8T5K7V2-F1
#
_entry.id   AF-A0A8T5K7V2-F1
#
_cell.length_a   1.000
_cell.length_b   1.000
_cell.length_c   1.000
_cell.angle_alpha   90.00
_cell.angle_beta   90.00
_cell.angle_gamma   90.00
#
_symmetry.space_group_name_H-M   'P 1'
#
loop_
_entity.id
_entity.type
_entity.pdbx_description
1 polymer ?
#
loop_
_entity_poly.entity_id
_entity_poly.type
_entity_poly.pdbx_seq_one_letter_code
_entity_poly.pdbx_strand_id
1 'polypeptide(L)'
;MQKPDIEKNIFLYLAKMESATINQIALKIKCEKEDLTNVIQNNTKNTSNPLGFILEDNKTSPHRYSIEPTNYDTIHTQINNYLKGINGILKLYFKSISKKNSIFQSNDVQNSLSTTVNLNKNGTIMLEKISLILDRIQQLSFLINYYKLTNKVPAHMMMYVDDDHSKCLQAYLEIINKLKNAADKRESQHNAIELCLFKHQFVVNHMDL
;
A
#
# COMPACT_ATOMS: atom_id res chain seq x y z
N MET A 1 -16.98 3.94 -2.71
CA MET A 1 -15.56 4.20 -3.07
C MET A 1 -14.74 2.97 -2.69
N GLN A 2 -13.68 2.62 -3.41
CA GLN A 2 -12.80 1.54 -2.96
C GLN A 2 -11.98 2.02 -1.74
N LYS A 3 -11.63 1.12 -0.81
CA LYS A 3 -10.86 1.46 0.41
C LYS A 3 -9.60 2.33 0.15
N PRO A 4 -8.77 2.04 -0.88
CA PRO A 4 -7.61 2.88 -1.19
C PRO A 4 -7.97 4.33 -1.57
N ASP A 5 -9.10 4.55 -2.24
CA ASP A 5 -9.55 5.89 -2.62
C ASP A 5 -10.03 6.69 -1.40
N ILE A 6 -10.63 6.01 -0.42
CA ILE A 6 -11.07 6.62 0.85
C ILE A 6 -9.86 7.11 1.62
N GLU A 7 -8.86 6.23 1.79
CA GLU A 7 -7.61 6.53 2.48
C GLU A 7 -6.86 7.71 1.84
N LYS A 8 -6.64 7.68 0.52
CA LYS A 8 -6.01 8.79 -0.22
C LYS A 8 -6.73 10.12 -0.01
N ASN A 9 -8.07 10.13 -0.10
CA ASN A 9 -8.84 11.36 0.04
C ASN A 9 -8.86 11.89 1.47
N ILE A 10 -8.80 11.03 2.49
CA ILE A 10 -8.62 11.43 3.89
C ILE A 10 -7.29 12.14 4.06
N PHE A 11 -6.21 11.52 3.60
CA PHE A 11 -4.87 12.10 3.72
C PHE A 11 -4.76 13.44 3.00
N LEU A 12 -5.26 13.54 1.76
CA LEU A 12 -5.27 14.80 1.01
C LEU A 12 -6.08 15.91 1.67
N TYR A 13 -7.18 15.57 2.35
CA TYR A 13 -7.99 16.54 3.05
C TYR A 13 -7.32 17.01 4.34
N LEU A 14 -6.88 16.07 5.18
CA LEU A 14 -6.21 16.38 6.45
C LEU A 14 -4.87 17.10 6.23
N ALA A 15 -4.15 16.84 5.13
CA ALA A 15 -2.91 17.54 4.79
C ALA A 15 -3.09 19.05 4.53
N LYS A 16 -4.32 19.50 4.23
CA LYS A 16 -4.66 20.90 3.93
C LYS A 16 -5.23 21.66 5.12
N MET A 17 -5.38 21.00 6.28
CA MET A 17 -6.01 21.57 7.47
C MET A 17 -5.13 21.33 8.70
N GLU A 18 -5.27 22.17 9.72
CA GLU A 18 -4.63 21.90 11.02
C GLU A 18 -5.25 20.66 11.69
N SER A 19 -6.58 20.55 11.67
CA SER A 19 -7.32 19.37 12.12
C SER A 19 -8.77 19.41 11.65
N ALA A 20 -9.42 18.24 11.54
CA ALA A 20 -10.82 18.12 11.16
C ALA A 20 -11.55 17.03 11.97
N THR A 21 -12.85 17.20 12.16
CA THR A 21 -13.73 16.20 12.79
C THR A 21 -14.16 15.15 11.77
N ILE A 22 -14.56 13.96 12.24
CA ILE A 22 -15.02 12.88 11.35
C ILE A 22 -16.20 13.31 10.46
N ASN A 23 -17.09 14.17 10.96
CA ASN A 23 -18.21 14.72 10.19
C ASN A 23 -17.73 15.61 9.04
N GLN A 24 -16.75 16.48 9.29
CA GLN A 24 -16.18 17.36 8.26
C GLN A 24 -15.47 16.55 7.18
N ILE A 25 -14.72 15.51 7.58
CA ILE A 25 -14.03 14.61 6.65
C ILE A 25 -15.06 13.84 5.80
N ALA A 26 -16.10 13.27 6.43
CA ALA A 26 -17.18 12.55 5.74
C ALA A 26 -17.90 13.44 4.72
N LEU A 27 -18.25 14.67 5.10
CA LEU A 27 -18.90 15.65 4.22
C LEU A 27 -18.04 15.97 3.00
N LYS A 28 -16.72 16.12 3.17
CA LYS A 28 -15.82 16.46 2.07
C LYS A 28 -15.63 15.30 1.11
N ILE A 29 -15.44 14.10 1.63
CA ILE A 29 -15.06 12.91 0.85
C ILE A 29 -16.30 12.18 0.31
N LYS A 30 -17.49 12.46 0.86
CA LYS A 30 -18.76 11.79 0.53
C LYS A 30 -18.67 10.27 0.74
N CYS A 31 -18.15 9.88 1.90
CA CYS A 31 -17.96 8.49 2.30
C CYS A 31 -18.88 8.12 3.46
N GLU A 32 -19.24 6.83 3.57
CA GLU A 32 -19.93 6.31 4.75
C GLU A 32 -19.06 6.46 6.01
N LYS A 33 -19.70 6.75 7.14
CA LYS A 33 -18.99 6.98 8.41
C LYS A 33 -18.24 5.76 8.91
N GLU A 34 -18.77 4.57 8.68
CA GLU A 34 -18.17 3.32 9.15
C GLU A 34 -16.83 3.05 8.44
N ASP A 35 -16.82 3.13 7.11
CA ASP A 35 -15.60 3.03 6.31
C ASP A 35 -14.56 4.08 6.71
N LEU A 36 -15.00 5.33 6.90
CA LEU A 36 -14.13 6.41 7.33
C LEU A 36 -13.52 6.13 8.71
N THR A 37 -14.33 5.66 9.66
CA THR A 37 -13.89 5.32 11.02
C THR A 37 -12.84 4.22 10.98
N ASN A 38 -13.09 3.17 10.21
CA ASN A 38 -12.16 2.05 10.05
C ASN A 38 -10.81 2.51 9.48
N VAL A 39 -10.84 3.35 8.42
CA VAL A 39 -9.60 3.85 7.80
C VAL A 39 -8.85 4.80 8.73
N ILE A 40 -9.55 5.69 9.44
CA ILE A 40 -8.92 6.57 10.43
C ILE A 40 -8.27 5.74 11.53
N GLN A 41 -9.01 4.82 12.16
CA GLN A 41 -8.49 4.01 13.28
C GLN A 41 -7.27 3.17 12.89
N ASN A 42 -7.29 2.56 11.70
CA ASN A 42 -6.15 1.78 11.19
C ASN A 42 -4.91 2.64 10.93
N ASN A 43 -5.09 3.94 10.70
CA ASN A 43 -4.02 4.88 10.43
C ASN A 43 -3.73 5.81 11.61
N THR A 44 -4.48 5.75 12.71
CA THR A 44 -4.23 6.53 13.91
C THR A 44 -3.00 6.00 14.62
N LYS A 45 -2.07 6.90 14.98
CA LYS A 45 -0.92 6.54 15.79
C LYS A 45 -1.35 6.28 17.23
N ASN A 46 -0.98 5.12 17.74
CA ASN A 46 -1.21 4.73 19.12
C ASN A 46 -0.12 3.74 19.57
N THR A 47 -0.21 3.23 20.81
CA THR A 47 0.75 2.26 21.35
C THR A 47 0.83 0.96 20.55
N SER A 48 -0.29 0.51 19.96
CA SER A 48 -0.35 -0.70 19.13
C SER A 48 0.03 -0.43 17.66
N ASN A 49 -0.11 0.82 17.20
CA ASN A 49 0.28 1.28 15.87
C ASN A 49 1.17 2.53 15.98
N PRO A 50 2.45 2.37 16.36
CA PRO A 50 3.36 3.52 16.55
C PRO A 50 3.72 4.21 15.22
N LEU A 51 3.35 3.63 14.08
CA LEU A 51 3.63 4.14 12.72
C LEU A 51 2.39 4.71 12.02
N GLY A 52 1.32 4.97 12.77
CA GLY A 52 0.15 5.66 12.25
C GLY A 52 0.48 7.05 11.71
N PHE A 53 -0.27 7.48 10.69
CA PHE A 53 -0.12 8.75 10.00
C PHE A 53 -1.15 9.80 10.41
N ILE A 54 -2.11 9.43 11.26
CA ILE A 54 -3.16 10.31 11.78
C ILE A 54 -2.96 10.46 13.28
N LEU A 55 -2.99 11.71 13.76
CA LEU A 55 -3.13 12.01 15.18
C LEU A 55 -4.60 12.19 15.50
N GLU A 56 -5.02 11.61 16.62
CA GLU A 56 -6.33 11.87 17.22
C GLU A 56 -6.15 12.76 18.46
N ASP A 57 -6.76 13.94 18.44
CA ASP A 57 -7.00 14.73 19.63
C ASP A 57 -8.35 14.33 20.23
N ASN A 58 -8.28 13.46 21.23
CA ASN A 58 -9.43 12.99 22.01
C ASN A 58 -9.70 13.85 23.26
N LYS A 59 -8.98 14.95 23.46
CA LYS A 59 -9.22 15.86 24.59
C LYS A 59 -10.45 16.74 24.37
N THR A 60 -10.88 16.88 23.11
CA THR A 60 -12.03 17.70 22.72
C THR A 60 -13.11 16.84 22.07
N SER A 61 -14.38 17.19 22.32
CA SER A 61 -15.53 16.56 21.66
C SER A 61 -16.23 17.56 20.74
N PRO A 62 -16.45 17.23 19.45
CA PRO A 62 -16.07 15.99 18.79
C PRO A 62 -14.55 15.86 18.61
N HIS A 63 -14.03 14.62 18.64
CA HIS A 63 -12.61 14.32 18.42
C HIS A 63 -12.14 14.94 17.10
N ARG A 64 -10.90 15.42 17.11
CA ARG A 64 -10.28 16.04 15.95
C ARG A 64 -9.12 15.19 15.46
N TYR A 65 -9.01 15.07 14.15
CA TYR A 65 -7.99 14.29 13.48
C TYR A 65 -7.10 15.23 12.68
N SER A 66 -5.80 15.01 12.73
CA SER A 66 -4.81 15.72 11.94
C SER A 66 -3.82 14.73 11.35
N ILE A 67 -3.04 15.17 10.37
CA ILE A 67 -1.89 14.40 9.93
C ILE A 67 -0.86 14.42 11.06
N GLU A 68 -0.42 13.24 11.49
CA GLU A 68 0.80 13.12 12.27
C GLU A 68 1.88 13.86 11.49
N PRO A 69 2.54 14.89 12.06
CA PRO A 69 3.72 15.50 11.47
C PRO A 69 4.84 14.46 11.53
N THR A 70 4.75 13.47 10.66
CA THR A 70 5.79 12.49 10.41
C THR A 70 6.84 13.27 9.68
N ASN A 71 7.74 13.91 10.43
CA ASN A 71 8.84 14.64 9.84
C ASN A 71 9.58 13.73 8.85
N TYR A 72 10.22 14.36 7.86
CA TYR A 72 10.85 13.59 6.81
C TYR A 72 11.92 12.62 7.34
N ASP A 73 12.59 12.95 8.45
CA ASP A 73 13.51 12.05 9.15
C ASP A 73 12.87 10.71 9.53
N THR A 74 11.63 10.74 10.00
CA THR A 74 10.86 9.54 10.33
C THR A 74 10.47 8.79 9.07
N ILE A 75 10.08 9.48 7.98
CA ILE A 75 9.79 8.86 6.69
C ILE A 75 11.03 8.13 6.15
N HIS A 76 12.17 8.81 6.10
CA HIS A 76 13.46 8.26 5.70
C HIS A 76 13.81 7.00 6.50
N THR A 77 13.68 7.07 7.83
CA THR A 77 13.92 5.92 8.72
C THR A 77 12.95 4.77 8.43
N GLN A 78 11.67 5.07 8.21
CA GLN A 78 10.66 4.07 7.89
C GLN A 78 10.95 3.38 6.55
N ILE A 79 11.36 4.11 5.52
CA ILE A 79 11.73 3.55 4.22
C ILE A 79 12.86 2.53 4.39
N ASN A 80 13.96 2.94 5.02
CA ASN A 80 15.12 2.07 5.22
C ASN A 80 14.77 0.82 6.04
N ASN A 81 14.02 0.98 7.14
CA ASN A 81 13.65 -0.13 8.01
C ASN A 81 12.63 -1.07 7.34
N TYR A 82 11.62 -0.52 6.68
CA TYR A 82 10.56 -1.29 6.04
C TYR A 82 11.12 -2.11 4.88
N LEU A 83 11.85 -1.47 3.95
CA LEU A 83 12.43 -2.14 2.78
C LEU A 83 13.42 -3.23 3.18
N LYS A 84 14.23 -2.99 4.23
CA LYS A 84 15.12 -4.01 4.79
C LYS A 84 14.34 -5.18 5.42
N GLY A 85 13.26 -4.89 6.15
CA GLY A 85 12.45 -5.89 6.85
C GLY A 85 11.64 -6.80 5.93
N ILE A 86 11.09 -6.26 4.84
CA ILE A 86 10.25 -7.04 3.92
C ILE A 86 11.03 -8.07 3.09
N ASN A 87 12.34 -7.92 2.93
CA ASN A 87 13.15 -8.84 2.13
C ASN A 87 13.05 -10.30 2.58
N GLY A 88 13.10 -10.55 3.90
CA GLY A 88 12.95 -11.90 4.45
C GLY A 88 11.55 -12.46 4.22
N ILE A 89 10.53 -11.62 4.38
CA ILE A 89 9.12 -11.98 4.22
C ILE A 89 8.81 -12.32 2.76
N LEU A 90 9.23 -11.46 1.83
CA LEU A 90 9.07 -11.67 0.39
C LEU A 90 9.76 -12.94 -0.08
N LYS A 91 10.96 -13.24 0.44
CA LYS A 91 11.67 -14.50 0.12
C LYS A 91 10.83 -15.73 0.49
N LEU A 92 10.14 -15.70 1.64
CA LEU A 92 9.25 -16.79 2.05
C LEU A 92 8.01 -16.90 1.15
N TYR A 93 7.39 -15.77 0.80
CA TYR A 93 6.23 -15.75 -0.08
C TYR A 93 6.59 -16.24 -1.49
N PHE A 94 7.66 -15.73 -2.09
CA PHE A 94 8.10 -16.16 -3.42
C PHE A 94 8.54 -17.63 -3.46
N LYS A 95 9.18 -18.14 -2.40
CA LYS A 95 9.47 -19.58 -2.30
C LYS A 95 8.18 -20.41 -2.32
N SER A 96 7.13 -19.93 -1.65
CA SER A 96 5.82 -20.60 -1.59
C SER A 96 5.07 -20.55 -2.93
N ILE A 97 5.31 -19.51 -3.73
CA ILE A 97 4.74 -19.35 -5.08
C ILE A 97 5.52 -20.20 -6.12
N SER A 98 6.81 -20.46 -5.88
CA SER A 98 7.66 -21.20 -6.83
C SER A 98 7.28 -22.68 -7.01
N LYS A 99 7.40 -23.14 -8.27
CA LYS A 99 7.22 -24.46 -8.95
C LYS A 99 6.89 -25.76 -8.21
N LYS A 100 6.97 -25.89 -6.89
CA LYS A 100 6.64 -27.12 -6.14
C LYS A 100 5.31 -27.06 -5.36
N ASN A 101 4.74 -25.88 -5.14
CA ASN A 101 3.44 -25.70 -4.51
C ASN A 101 2.54 -24.94 -5.47
N SER A 102 1.71 -25.64 -6.25
CA SER A 102 0.78 -24.97 -7.16
C SER A 102 -0.17 -24.09 -6.35
N ILE A 103 0.08 -22.77 -6.30
CA ILE A 103 -0.88 -21.77 -5.79
C ILE A 103 -2.12 -21.66 -6.69
N PHE A 104 -2.09 -22.34 -7.83
CA PHE A 104 -3.17 -22.45 -8.80
C PHE A 104 -3.95 -23.74 -8.58
N GLN A 105 -5.27 -23.70 -8.70
CA GLN A 105 -6.10 -24.90 -8.68
C GLN A 105 -5.83 -25.74 -9.95
N SER A 106 -5.68 -27.07 -9.79
CA SER A 106 -5.68 -27.98 -10.94
C SER A 106 -7.12 -28.30 -11.31
N ASN A 107 -7.62 -27.73 -12.41
CA ASN A 107 -8.93 -28.13 -12.93
C ASN A 107 -8.74 -29.40 -13.78
N ASP A 108 -8.70 -30.57 -13.13
CA ASP A 108 -8.84 -31.88 -13.79
C ASP A 108 -10.32 -32.26 -13.92
N VAL A 109 -11.14 -31.37 -14.49
CA VAL A 109 -12.50 -31.75 -14.90
C VAL A 109 -12.75 -31.21 -16.30
N GLN A 110 -12.72 -32.16 -17.24
CA GLN A 110 -13.10 -31.99 -18.63
C GLN A 110 -14.53 -31.40 -18.72
N ASN A 111 -14.73 -30.55 -19.74
CA ASN A 111 -15.98 -29.91 -20.15
C ASN A 111 -16.43 -28.67 -19.37
N SER A 112 -15.82 -27.52 -19.68
CA SER A 112 -16.57 -26.30 -20.03
C SER A 112 -15.61 -25.23 -20.55
N LEU A 113 -16.11 -24.41 -21.46
CA LEU A 113 -15.41 -23.41 -22.27
C LEU A 113 -14.98 -22.15 -21.46
N SER A 114 -14.48 -22.33 -20.23
CA SER A 114 -13.95 -21.24 -19.39
C SER A 114 -12.87 -21.78 -18.45
N THR A 115 -11.65 -21.94 -18.94
CA THR A 115 -10.49 -22.31 -18.12
C THR A 115 -9.95 -21.12 -17.33
N THR A 116 -10.78 -20.54 -16.46
CA THR A 116 -10.32 -19.63 -15.41
C THR A 116 -9.58 -20.47 -14.37
N VAL A 117 -8.25 -20.51 -14.47
CA VAL A 117 -7.41 -21.07 -13.40
C VAL A 117 -7.53 -20.14 -12.19
N ASN A 118 -8.29 -20.56 -11.20
CA ASN A 118 -8.45 -19.83 -9.94
C ASN A 118 -7.25 -20.12 -9.02
N LEU A 119 -6.81 -19.10 -8.29
CA LEU A 119 -5.87 -19.27 -7.17
C LEU A 119 -6.51 -20.21 -6.13
N ASN A 120 -5.73 -21.08 -5.52
CA ASN A 120 -6.17 -21.76 -4.31
C ASN A 120 -6.12 -20.79 -3.12
N LYS A 121 -6.76 -21.15 -2.01
CA LYS A 121 -6.85 -20.29 -0.82
C LYS A 121 -5.49 -19.79 -0.34
N ASN A 122 -4.45 -20.62 -0.41
CA ASN A 122 -3.09 -20.23 -0.03
C ASN A 122 -2.48 -19.22 -1.02
N GLY A 123 -2.72 -19.41 -2.32
CA GLY A 123 -2.33 -18.48 -3.38
C GLY A 123 -2.95 -17.11 -3.20
N THR A 124 -4.26 -17.06 -2.93
CA THR A 124 -4.98 -15.82 -2.65
C THR A 124 -4.38 -15.10 -1.44
N ILE A 125 -4.24 -15.79 -0.31
CA ILE A 125 -3.69 -15.19 0.93
C ILE A 125 -2.26 -14.68 0.71
N MET A 126 -1.42 -15.41 -0.04
CA MET A 126 -0.04 -14.97 -0.30
C MET A 126 -0.01 -13.73 -1.19
N LEU A 127 -0.82 -13.68 -2.25
CA LEU A 127 -0.89 -12.51 -3.13
C LEU A 127 -1.51 -11.30 -2.43
N GLU A 128 -2.50 -11.48 -1.55
CA GLU A 128 -3.02 -10.42 -0.68
C GLU A 128 -1.92 -9.84 0.22
N LYS A 129 -1.12 -10.70 0.85
CA LYS A 129 0.00 -10.27 1.71
C LYS A 129 1.07 -9.52 0.92
N ILE A 130 1.42 -9.98 -0.29
CA ILE A 130 2.34 -9.24 -1.16
C ILE A 130 1.72 -7.92 -1.61
N SER A 131 0.42 -7.89 -1.88
CA SER A 131 -0.28 -6.64 -2.21
C SER A 131 -0.19 -5.63 -1.07
N LEU A 132 -0.36 -6.04 0.19
CA LEU A 132 -0.21 -5.13 1.33
C LEU A 132 1.20 -4.54 1.41
N ILE A 133 2.22 -5.32 1.04
CA ILE A 133 3.60 -4.84 0.97
C ILE A 133 3.75 -3.77 -0.12
N LEU A 134 3.21 -4.04 -1.32
CA LEU A 134 3.22 -3.08 -2.44
C LEU A 134 2.46 -1.79 -2.08
N ASP A 135 1.29 -1.91 -1.45
CA ASP A 135 0.47 -0.77 -1.01
C ASP A 135 1.29 0.11 -0.02
N ARG A 136 2.03 -0.50 0.92
CA ARG A 136 2.87 0.27 1.85
C ARG A 136 4.06 0.94 1.18
N ILE A 137 4.73 0.30 0.23
CA ILE A 137 5.83 0.92 -0.53
C ILE A 137 5.31 2.14 -1.31
N GLN A 138 4.14 2.01 -1.94
CA GLN A 138 3.49 3.12 -2.64
C GLN A 138 3.15 4.26 -1.68
N GLN A 139 2.58 3.97 -0.50
CA GLN A 139 2.29 5.00 0.50
C GLN A 139 3.55 5.78 0.91
N LEU A 140 4.67 5.09 1.12
CA LEU A 140 5.94 5.73 1.45
C LEU A 140 6.45 6.61 0.29
N SER A 141 6.37 6.12 -0.95
CA SER A 141 6.74 6.90 -2.14
C SER A 141 5.89 8.16 -2.28
N PHE A 142 4.57 8.05 -2.06
CA PHE A 142 3.65 9.19 -2.07
C PHE A 142 4.01 10.23 -1.01
N LEU A 143 4.37 9.79 0.19
CA LEU A 143 4.78 10.71 1.26
C LEU A 143 6.04 11.47 0.89
N ILE A 144 7.02 10.82 0.26
CA ILE A 144 8.22 11.49 -0.24
C ILE A 144 7.85 12.62 -1.20
N ASN A 145 7.03 12.31 -2.21
CA ASN A 145 6.62 13.30 -3.22
C ASN A 145 5.77 14.42 -2.61
N TYR A 146 4.88 14.10 -1.66
CA TYR A 146 4.13 15.12 -0.92
C TYR A 146 5.06 16.09 -0.19
N TYR A 147 6.07 15.60 0.53
CA TYR A 147 7.02 16.44 1.25
C TYR A 147 7.88 17.28 0.29
N LYS A 148 8.32 16.70 -0.83
CA LYS A 148 9.05 17.39 -1.89
C LYS A 148 8.22 18.52 -2.51
N LEU A 149 7.01 18.22 -2.96
CA LEU A 149 6.11 19.16 -3.64
C LEU A 149 5.59 20.28 -2.72
N THR A 150 5.44 20.00 -1.43
CA THR A 150 5.01 21.01 -0.43
C THR A 150 6.17 21.77 0.21
N ASN A 151 7.41 21.52 -0.24
CA ASN A 151 8.63 22.11 0.30
C ASN A 151 8.75 21.94 1.84
N LYS A 152 8.35 20.76 2.33
CA LYS A 152 8.36 20.39 3.75
C LYS A 152 9.53 19.47 4.12
N VAL A 153 10.44 19.20 3.19
CA VAL A 153 11.67 18.43 3.46
C VAL A 153 12.65 19.32 4.25
N PRO A 154 13.15 18.88 5.41
CA PRO A 154 14.21 19.57 6.14
C PRO A 154 15.49 19.70 5.31
N ALA A 155 16.22 20.81 5.45
CA ALA A 155 17.41 21.08 4.66
C ALA A 155 18.48 19.98 4.74
N HIS A 156 18.67 19.37 5.91
CA HIS A 156 19.64 18.27 6.11
C HIS A 156 19.20 16.95 5.45
N MET A 157 17.93 16.84 5.05
CA MET A 157 17.37 15.65 4.41
C MET A 157 17.22 15.76 2.89
N MET A 158 17.43 16.95 2.30
CA MET A 158 17.25 17.14 0.85
C MET A 158 18.09 16.19 -0.01
N MET A 159 19.29 15.83 0.45
CA MET A 159 20.17 14.88 -0.25
C MET A 159 19.64 13.45 -0.32
N TYR A 160 18.67 13.08 0.52
CA TYR A 160 18.11 11.72 0.55
C TYR A 160 16.82 11.60 -0.25
N VAL A 161 16.19 12.70 -0.66
CA VAL A 161 14.84 12.66 -1.25
C VAL A 161 14.76 11.80 -2.51
N ASP A 162 15.69 12.03 -3.45
CA ASP A 162 15.71 11.30 -4.71
C ASP A 162 16.15 9.84 -4.50
N ASP A 163 17.03 9.57 -3.53
CA ASP A 163 17.47 8.22 -3.15
C ASP A 163 16.33 7.41 -2.51
N ASP A 164 15.63 7.99 -1.54
CA ASP A 164 14.49 7.38 -0.85
C ASP A 164 13.36 7.06 -1.85
N HIS A 165 13.06 7.99 -2.76
CA HIS A 165 12.10 7.77 -3.83
C HIS A 165 12.54 6.63 -4.76
N SER A 166 13.80 6.64 -5.21
CA SER A 166 14.36 5.60 -6.08
C SER A 166 14.33 4.22 -5.43
N LYS A 167 14.63 4.12 -4.13
CA LYS A 167 14.55 2.87 -3.36
C LYS A 167 13.13 2.32 -3.32
N CYS A 168 12.13 3.16 -3.07
CA CYS A 168 10.72 2.76 -3.10
C CYS A 168 10.31 2.25 -4.48
N LEU A 169 10.62 3.01 -5.54
CA LEU A 169 10.31 2.64 -6.91
C LEU A 169 10.97 1.32 -7.32
N GLN A 170 12.27 1.18 -7.05
CA GLN A 170 13.02 -0.03 -7.36
C GLN A 170 12.46 -1.25 -6.63
N ALA A 171 12.23 -1.14 -5.32
CA ALA A 171 11.68 -2.24 -4.53
C ALA A 171 10.30 -2.68 -5.06
N TYR A 172 9.45 -1.70 -5.41
CA TYR A 172 8.15 -1.97 -6.00
C TYR A 172 8.27 -2.72 -7.34
N LEU A 173 9.08 -2.22 -8.27
CA LEU A 173 9.30 -2.81 -9.58
C LEU A 173 9.89 -4.22 -9.49
N GLU A 174 10.84 -4.44 -8.58
CA GLU A 174 11.42 -5.76 -8.36
C GLU A 174 10.39 -6.79 -7.90
N ILE A 175 9.47 -6.42 -7.01
CA ILE A 175 8.40 -7.30 -6.54
C ILE A 175 7.44 -7.63 -7.68
N ILE A 176 7.01 -6.62 -8.44
CA ILE A 176 6.11 -6.79 -9.60
C ILE A 176 6.75 -7.71 -10.65
N ASN A 177 8.01 -7.49 -10.99
CA ASN A 177 8.72 -8.30 -11.96
C ASN A 177 8.89 -9.75 -11.49
N LYS A 178 9.19 -9.96 -10.20
CA LYS A 178 9.25 -11.32 -9.62
C LYS A 178 7.90 -12.02 -9.66
N LEU A 179 6.80 -11.31 -9.40
CA LEU A 179 5.44 -11.87 -9.50
C LEU A 179 5.08 -12.26 -10.93
N LYS A 180 5.32 -11.38 -11.91
CA LYS A 180 5.08 -11.69 -13.34
C LYS A 180 5.85 -12.93 -13.79
N ASN A 181 7.10 -13.06 -13.35
CA ASN A 181 7.95 -14.20 -13.67
C ASN A 181 7.63 -15.48 -12.86
N ALA A 182 6.69 -15.43 -11.91
CA ALA A 182 6.36 -16.56 -11.05
C ALA A 182 5.32 -17.52 -11.67
N ALA A 183 4.51 -17.06 -12.63
CA ALA A 183 3.64 -17.93 -13.42
C ALA A 183 4.46 -18.74 -14.44
N ASP A 184 4.09 -20.00 -14.70
CA ASP A 184 4.60 -20.69 -15.89
C ASP A 184 4.16 -19.92 -17.15
N LYS A 185 4.71 -20.28 -18.32
CA LYS A 185 4.26 -19.77 -19.64
C LYS A 185 2.77 -20.02 -19.96
N ARG A 186 1.99 -20.54 -19.01
CA ARG A 186 0.54 -20.74 -19.11
C ARG A 186 -0.17 -19.40 -18.93
N GLU A 187 -0.84 -18.97 -20.00
CA GLU A 187 -1.61 -17.72 -20.08
C GLU A 187 -2.61 -17.54 -18.93
N SER A 188 -3.29 -18.61 -18.51
CA SER A 188 -4.25 -18.57 -17.40
C SER A 188 -3.62 -18.24 -16.04
N GLN A 189 -2.37 -18.65 -15.80
CA GLN A 189 -1.65 -18.30 -14.58
C GLN A 189 -1.15 -16.86 -14.60
N HIS A 190 -0.70 -16.39 -15.77
CA HIS A 190 -0.36 -14.99 -15.99
C HIS A 190 -1.58 -14.09 -15.73
N ASN A 191 -2.74 -14.43 -16.30
CA ASN A 191 -3.98 -13.66 -16.14
C ASN A 191 -4.42 -13.56 -14.66
N ALA A 192 -4.28 -14.64 -13.88
CA ALA A 192 -4.60 -14.62 -12.45
C ALA A 192 -3.67 -13.69 -11.64
N ILE A 193 -2.38 -13.67 -11.97
CA ILE A 193 -1.42 -12.74 -11.35
C ILE A 193 -1.72 -11.30 -11.82
N GLU A 194 -1.99 -11.09 -13.10
CA GLU A 194 -2.32 -9.76 -13.64
C GLU A 194 -3.58 -9.18 -13.02
N LEU A 195 -4.63 -9.98 -12.80
CA LEU A 195 -5.83 -9.54 -12.08
C LEU A 195 -5.51 -9.05 -10.65
N CYS A 196 -4.63 -9.74 -9.93
CA CYS A 196 -4.15 -9.28 -8.62
C CYS A 196 -3.27 -8.03 -8.70
N LEU A 197 -2.52 -7.88 -9.80
CA LEU A 197 -1.64 -6.73 -10.06
C LEU A 197 -2.36 -5.57 -10.74
N PHE A 198 -3.62 -5.71 -11.16
CA PHE A 198 -4.32 -4.72 -11.96
C PHE A 198 -4.38 -3.36 -11.26
N LYS A 199 -4.67 -3.36 -9.94
CA LYS A 199 -4.65 -2.11 -9.16
C LYS A 199 -3.25 -1.48 -9.07
N HIS A 200 -2.20 -2.27 -9.19
CA HIS A 200 -0.80 -1.87 -9.10
C HIS A 200 -0.23 -1.37 -10.44
N GLN A 201 -0.79 -1.79 -11.58
CA GLN A 201 -0.42 -1.27 -12.91
C GLN A 201 -0.71 0.23 -13.06
N PHE A 202 -1.81 0.73 -12.49
CA PHE A 202 -2.10 2.16 -12.48
C PHE A 202 -1.17 2.94 -11.54
N VAL A 203 -0.64 2.30 -10.50
CA VAL A 203 0.19 2.91 -9.46
C VAL A 203 1.61 3.23 -9.94
N VAL A 204 2.22 2.36 -10.76
CA VAL A 204 3.56 2.61 -11.31
C VAL A 204 3.61 3.94 -12.05
N ASN A 205 2.58 4.24 -12.86
CA ASN A 205 2.46 5.51 -13.58
C ASN A 205 2.33 6.74 -12.66
N HIS A 206 1.97 6.55 -11.39
CA HIS A 206 1.86 7.64 -10.39
C HIS A 206 3.07 7.69 -9.44
N MET A 207 3.94 6.67 -9.44
CA MET A 207 5.21 6.72 -8.72
C MET A 207 6.32 7.35 -9.57
N ASP A 208 6.24 7.29 -10.90
CA ASP A 208 7.19 7.97 -11.81
C ASP A 208 6.95 9.49 -11.94
N LEU A 209 6.01 10.07 -11.18
CA LEU A 209 5.63 11.50 -11.14
C LEU A 209 6.06 12.15 -9.82
#